data_AF-A0A931R7S6-F1
#
_entry.id   AF-A0A931R7S6-F1
#
_cell.length_a   1.000
_cell.length_b   1.000
_cell.length_c   1.000
_cell.angle_alpha   90.00
_cell.angle_beta   90.00
_cell.angle_gamma   90.00
#
_symmetry.space_group_name_H-M   'P 1'
#
loop_
_entity.id
_entity.type
_entity.pdbx_description
1 polymer ?
#
loop_
_entity_poly.entity_id
_entity_poly.type
_entity_poly.pdbx_seq_one_letter_code
_entity_poly.pdbx_strand_id
1 'polypeptide(L)' 'MGKPAEKVEEALILEGWKTLVRKMGIAKATRFLVAFERGEGDTVKEIKRFWRGKSLAEIYRTVKREKITL' A
#
# COMPACT_ATOMS: atom_id res chain seq x y z
N MET A 1 3.46 5.56 24.98
CA MET A 1 4.43 6.56 24.49
C MET A 1 5.60 5.80 23.87
N GLY A 2 5.74 5.82 22.54
CA GLY A 2 6.80 5.08 21.84
C GLY A 2 8.19 5.58 22.20
N LYS A 3 9.19 4.69 22.15
CA LYS A 3 10.58 4.99 22.55
C LYS A 3 11.18 6.04 21.59
N PRO A 4 12.14 6.88 22.04
CA PRO A 4 12.72 7.95 21.21
C PRO A 4 13.27 7.48 19.86
N ALA A 5 13.79 6.25 19.77
CA ALA A 5 14.31 5.67 18.54
C ALA A 5 13.20 5.40 17.49
N GLU A 6 12.01 4.94 17.90
CA GLU A 6 10.88 4.69 17.00
C GLU A 6 10.41 5.98 16.31
N LYS A 7 10.44 7.11 17.03
CA LYS A 7 10.06 8.42 16.48
C LYS A 7 11.04 8.93 15.42
N VAL A 8 12.33 8.57 15.54
CA VAL A 8 13.37 8.95 14.56
C VAL A 8 13.21 8.13 13.28
N GLU A 9 12.93 6.84 13.41
CA GLU A 9 12.66 5.94 12.29
C GLU A 9 11.41 6.38 11.50
N GLU A 10 10.34 6.74 12.21
CA GLU A 10 9.10 7.22 11.60
C GLU A 10 9.32 8.54 10.82
N ALA A 11 10.12 9.47 11.37
CA ALA A 11 10.47 10.72 10.69
C ALA A 11 11.27 10.48 9.40
N LEU A 12 12.22 9.54 9.42
CA LEU A 12 13.02 9.18 8.24
C LEU A 12 12.16 8.54 7.14
N ILE A 13 11.22 7.66 7.51
CA ILE A 13 10.28 7.05 6.56
C ILE A 13 9.41 8.12 5.89
N LEU A 14 8.90 9.07 6.66
CA LEU A 14 8.08 10.17 6.14
C LEU A 14 8.87 11.09 5.20
N GLU A 15 10.12 11.40 5.53
CA GLU A 15 11.00 12.20 4.68
C GLU A 15 11.34 11.49 3.37
N GLY A 16 11.65 10.20 3.45
CA GLY A 16 11.89 9.34 2.29
C GLY A 16 10.67 9.31 1.37
N TRP A 17 9.48 9.09 1.92
CA TRP A 17 8.23 9.10 1.16
C TRP A 17 7.98 10.44 0.46
N LYS A 18 8.08 11.56 1.18
CA LYS A 18 7.92 12.91 0.61
C LYS A 18 8.88 13.16 -0.55
N THR A 19 10.13 12.72 -0.39
CA THR A 19 11.17 12.87 -1.41
C THR A 19 10.85 12.05 -2.66
N LEU A 20 10.41 10.81 -2.50
CA LEU A 20 9.99 9.95 -3.61
C LEU A 20 8.79 10.55 -4.35
N VAL A 21 7.72 10.91 -3.64
CA VAL A 21 6.52 11.51 -4.25
C VAL A 21 6.87 12.77 -5.03
N ARG A 22 7.71 13.65 -4.47
CA ARG A 22 8.15 14.89 -5.15
C ARG A 22 8.93 14.62 -6.43
N LYS A 23 9.74 13.55 -6.48
CA LYS A 23 10.62 13.27 -7.62
C LYS A 23 9.95 12.49 -8.74
N MET A 24 9.05 11.56 -8.43
CA MET A 24 8.49 10.64 -9.43
C MET A 24 6.95 10.60 -9.47
N GLY A 25 6.29 11.36 -8.60
CA GLY A 25 4.84 11.33 -8.45
C GLY A 25 4.37 10.11 -7.66
N ILE A 26 3.19 10.24 -7.05
CA ILE A 26 2.64 9.25 -6.11
C ILE A 26 2.57 7.84 -6.70
N ALA A 27 2.13 7.70 -7.95
CA ALA A 27 1.97 6.38 -8.59
C ALA A 27 3.31 5.64 -8.78
N LYS A 28 4.39 6.34 -9.17
CA LYS A 28 5.71 5.72 -9.32
C LYS A 28 6.38 5.50 -7.97
N ALA A 29 6.19 6.40 -7.00
CA ALA A 29 6.69 6.24 -5.64
C ALA A 29 6.08 5.03 -4.93
N THR A 30 4.77 4.81 -5.05
CA THR A 30 4.11 3.60 -4.53
C THR A 30 4.64 2.35 -5.21
N ARG A 31 4.78 2.34 -6.54
CA ARG A 31 5.36 1.20 -7.27
C ARG A 31 6.80 0.91 -6.85
N PHE A 32 7.59 1.94 -6.55
CA PHE A 32 8.94 1.81 -6.04
C PHE A 32 8.97 1.12 -4.66
N LEU A 33 8.14 1.56 -3.71
CA LEU A 33 8.00 0.89 -2.40
C LEU A 33 7.56 -0.56 -2.56
N VAL A 34 6.50 -0.81 -3.31
CA VAL A 34 5.98 -2.16 -3.57
C VAL A 34 7.01 -3.05 -4.26
N ALA A 35 7.89 -2.48 -5.10
CA ALA A 35 8.99 -3.21 -5.75
C ALA A 35 10.13 -3.53 -4.77
N PHE A 36 10.40 -2.64 -3.81
CA PHE A 36 11.42 -2.82 -2.78
C PHE A 36 10.97 -3.82 -1.69
N GLU A 37 9.68 -3.81 -1.35
CA GLU A 37 8.99 -4.77 -0.47
C GLU A 37 8.81 -6.18 -1.11
N ARG A 38 9.41 -6.46 -2.28
CA ARG A 38 9.31 -7.78 -2.95
C ARG A 38 10.04 -8.92 -2.23
N GLY A 39 10.42 -8.74 -0.98
CA GLY A 39 10.47 -9.82 0.01
C GLY A 39 9.37 -9.58 1.04
N GLU A 40 8.28 -10.35 0.97
CA GLU A 40 7.13 -10.38 1.91
C GLU A 40 6.00 -9.37 1.67
N GLY A 41 5.03 -9.78 0.86
CA GLY A 41 3.71 -9.18 0.87
C GLY A 41 2.66 -10.24 0.57
N ASP A 42 2.27 -11.01 1.58
CA ASP A 42 1.15 -11.95 1.45
C ASP A 42 -0.10 -11.23 0.92
N THR A 43 -0.25 -9.92 1.15
CA THR A 43 -1.34 -9.09 0.67
C THR A 43 -1.60 -9.20 -0.84
N VAL A 44 -0.58 -9.21 -1.71
CA VAL A 44 -0.83 -9.37 -3.16
C VAL A 44 -1.28 -10.79 -3.50
N LYS A 45 -0.71 -11.80 -2.84
CA LYS A 45 -1.13 -13.20 -2.99
C LYS A 45 -2.54 -13.41 -2.45
N GLU A 46 -2.88 -12.76 -1.35
CA GLU A 46 -4.16 -12.83 -0.66
C GLU A 46 -5.24 -12.09 -1.42
N ILE A 47 -4.97 -10.90 -1.97
CA ILE A 47 -5.88 -10.20 -2.90
C ILE A 47 -6.16 -11.10 -4.11
N LYS A 48 -5.12 -11.69 -4.72
CA LYS A 48 -5.29 -12.64 -5.82
C LYS A 48 -6.06 -13.90 -5.40
N ARG A 49 -5.88 -14.39 -4.17
CA ARG A 49 -6.64 -15.53 -3.61
C ARG A 49 -8.10 -15.16 -3.38
N PHE A 50 -8.36 -14.01 -2.78
CA PHE A 50 -9.68 -13.52 -2.39
C PHE A 50 -10.57 -13.21 -3.59
N TRP A 51 -10.00 -12.62 -4.64
CA TRP A 51 -10.74 -12.29 -5.88
C TRP A 51 -10.73 -13.40 -6.93
N ARG A 52 -10.15 -14.57 -6.63
CA ARG A 52 -10.05 -15.69 -7.57
C ARG A 52 -11.44 -16.17 -7.98
N GLY A 53 -11.66 -16.34 -9.29
CA GLY A 53 -12.93 -16.81 -9.84
C GLY A 53 -14.07 -15.77 -9.85
N LYS A 54 -13.82 -14.54 -9.37
CA LYS A 54 -14.79 -13.44 -9.47
C LYS A 54 -14.57 -12.65 -10.74
N SER A 55 -15.65 -12.30 -11.42
CA SER A 55 -15.65 -11.37 -12.54
C SER A 55 -15.44 -9.93 -12.04
N LEU A 56 -14.94 -9.07 -12.92
CA LEU A 56 -14.74 -7.65 -12.61
C LEU A 56 -16.03 -6.97 -12.11
N ALA A 57 -17.18 -7.33 -12.68
CA ALA A 57 -18.48 -6.80 -12.29
C ALA A 57 -18.87 -7.19 -10.85
N GLU A 58 -18.49 -8.38 -10.40
CA GLU A 58 -18.70 -8.83 -9.02
C GLU A 58 -17.79 -8.10 -8.05
N ILE A 59 -16.50 -7.96 -8.40
CA ILE A 59 -15.54 -7.19 -7.59
C ILE A 59 -16.04 -5.75 -7.42
N TYR A 60 -16.43 -5.10 -8.51
CA TYR A 60 -16.93 -3.73 -8.51
C TYR A 60 -18.18 -3.58 -7.62
N ARG A 61 -19.14 -4.51 -7.70
CA ARG A 61 -20.34 -4.48 -6.86
C ARG A 61 -20.04 -4.69 -5.38
N THR A 62 -19.09 -5.56 -5.04
CA THR A 62 -18.67 -5.80 -3.66
C THR A 62 -18.01 -4.55 -3.07
N VAL A 63 -17.02 -3.98 -3.77
CA VAL A 63 -16.30 -2.78 -3.33
C VAL A 63 -17.24 -1.56 -3.26
N LYS A 64 -18.22 -1.44 -4.16
CA LYS A 64 -19.19 -0.33 -4.13
C LYS A 64 -20.18 -0.45 -2.96
N ARG A 65 -20.46 -1.67 -2.49
CA ARG A 65 -21.44 -1.94 -1.43
C ARG A 65 -20.83 -1.74 -0.04
N GLU A 66 -19.56 -2.11 0.13
CA GLU A 66 -18.80 -1.72 1.31
C GLU A 66 -18.38 -0.25 1.16
N LYS A 67 -18.97 0.65 1.94
CA LYS A 67 -18.40 1.98 2.13
C LYS A 67 -17.05 1.79 2.82
N ILE A 68 -15.98 1.66 2.04
CA ILE A 68 -14.62 1.73 2.57
C ILE A 68 -14.48 3.14 3.15
N THR A 69 -14.53 3.21 4.47
CA THR A 69 -14.26 4.46 5.19
C THR A 69 -12.74 4.45 5.37
N LEU A 70 -12.05 5.17 4.48
CA LEU A 70 -10.61 5.41 4.58
C LEU A 70 -10.33 6.45 5.66
#